data_AF-K1SYN8-F1
#
_entry.id   AF-K1SYN8-F1
#
_cell.length_a   1.000
_cell.length_b   1.000
_cell.length_c   1.000
_cell.angle_alpha   90.00
_cell.angle_beta   90.00
_cell.angle_gamma   90.00
#
_symmetry.space_group_name_H-M   'P 1'
#
loop_
_entity.id
_entity.type
_entity.pdbx_description
1 polymer ?
#
loop_
_entity_poly.entity_id
_entity_poly.type
_entity_poly.pdbx_seq_one_letter_code
_entity_poly.pdbx_strand_id
1 'polypeptide(L)'
;DTSECGINLMYLPLAQDVEPPRFKACAKHPAVEESGFVLYYTDQCPFTYYWVPRVEEAARAYRVPLKVIHVTSREQAQSVPAPVTTYALFKDGKFLTQSIQTDKKFLKLAGIQVEQCSDTE
;
A
#
# COMPACT_ATOMS: atom_id res chain seq x y z
N ASP A 1 -1.80 18.30 9.16
CA ASP A 1 -1.12 17.19 9.88
C ASP A 1 -0.24 16.44 8.89
N THR A 2 0.90 15.87 9.29
CA THR A 2 1.83 15.18 8.37
C THR A 2 2.18 13.80 8.93
N SER A 3 2.11 12.79 8.07
CA SER A 3 2.55 11.41 8.37
C SER A 3 4.05 11.22 8.15
N GLU A 4 4.65 10.22 8.80
CA GLU A 4 6.08 9.91 8.65
C GLU A 4 6.45 9.43 7.25
N CYS A 5 5.49 8.94 6.45
CA CYS A 5 5.72 8.61 5.05
C CYS A 5 5.59 9.84 4.11
N GLY A 6 5.49 11.06 4.66
CA GLY A 6 5.56 12.31 3.91
C GLY A 6 4.22 12.82 3.35
N ILE A 7 3.09 12.17 3.68
CA ILE A 7 1.77 12.64 3.26
C ILE A 7 1.29 13.75 4.19
N ASN A 8 0.92 14.88 3.59
CA ASN A 8 0.38 16.04 4.27
C ASN A 8 -1.15 16.11 4.11
N LEU A 9 -1.85 16.17 5.23
CA LEU A 9 -3.29 16.38 5.30
C LEU A 9 -3.60 17.88 5.27
N MET A 10 -4.04 18.32 4.10
CA MET A 10 -4.53 19.67 3.85
C MET A 10 -6.03 19.73 4.12
N TYR A 11 -6.51 20.84 4.69
CA TYR A 11 -7.92 21.07 4.93
C TYR A 11 -8.28 22.53 4.69
N LEU A 12 -9.53 22.77 4.29
CA LEU A 12 -10.13 24.11 4.19
C LEU A 12 -11.26 24.18 5.23
N PRO A 13 -11.17 25.02 6.27
CA PRO A 13 -12.26 25.17 7.23
C PRO A 13 -13.48 25.81 6.56
N LEU A 14 -14.64 25.16 6.64
CA LEU A 14 -15.90 25.66 6.07
C LEU A 14 -16.75 26.45 7.08
N ALA A 15 -16.41 26.38 8.37
CA ALA A 15 -17.03 27.14 9.45
C ALA A 15 -15.95 27.59 10.44
N GLN A 16 -16.29 28.58 11.28
CA GLN A 16 -15.45 29.02 12.39
C GLN A 16 -15.42 27.95 13.48
N ASP A 17 -14.29 27.86 14.20
CA ASP A 17 -14.08 27.01 15.38
C ASP A 17 -14.27 25.49 15.18
N VAL A 18 -14.07 24.99 13.96
CA VAL A 18 -14.08 23.54 13.67
C VAL A 18 -12.70 22.94 13.92
N GLU A 19 -12.66 21.83 14.67
CA GLU A 19 -11.42 21.06 14.90
C GLU A 19 -10.82 20.58 13.56
N PRO A 20 -9.53 20.86 13.30
CA PRO A 20 -8.86 20.37 12.10
C PRO A 20 -8.82 18.83 12.06
N PRO A 21 -9.00 18.21 10.88
CA PRO A 21 -8.83 16.77 10.74
C PRO A 21 -7.37 16.37 10.98
N ARG A 22 -7.18 15.17 11.54
CA ARG A 22 -5.85 14.64 11.91
C ARG A 22 -5.74 13.18 11.50
N PHE A 23 -4.53 12.72 11.25
CA PHE A 23 -4.28 11.30 11.06
C PHE A 23 -4.45 10.56 12.39
N LYS A 24 -5.02 9.35 12.35
CA LYS A 24 -4.89 8.41 13.47
C LYS A 24 -3.43 8.01 13.63
N ALA A 25 -3.03 7.64 14.85
CA ALA A 25 -1.66 7.25 15.16
C ALA A 25 -1.13 6.16 14.21
N CYS A 26 -1.94 5.15 13.88
CA CYS A 26 -1.57 4.08 12.95
C CYS A 26 -1.23 4.57 11.53
N ALA A 27 -1.95 5.58 11.03
CA ALA A 27 -1.70 6.17 9.71
C ALA A 27 -0.58 7.22 9.76
N LYS A 28 -0.38 7.86 10.92
CA LYS A 28 0.68 8.86 11.12
C LYS A 28 2.07 8.22 11.21
N HIS A 29 2.15 7.02 11.79
CA HIS A 29 3.37 6.23 11.96
C HIS A 29 3.22 4.87 11.25
N PRO A 30 3.34 4.81 9.91
CA PRO A 30 3.09 3.58 9.15
C PRO A 30 4.01 2.42 9.52
N ALA A 31 3.44 1.39 10.15
CA ALA A 31 4.14 0.17 10.52
C ALA A 31 3.18 -1.02 10.59
N VAL A 32 3.71 -2.23 10.42
CA VAL A 32 2.99 -3.50 10.58
C VAL A 32 3.82 -4.43 11.48
N GLU A 33 3.19 -5.44 12.09
CA GLU A 33 3.90 -6.38 12.94
C GLU A 33 4.50 -7.55 12.14
N GLU A 34 3.93 -7.83 10.98
CA GLU A 34 4.28 -8.99 10.18
C GLU A 34 5.63 -8.83 9.44
N SER A 35 6.38 -9.93 9.41
CA SER A 35 7.58 -10.10 8.57
C SER A 35 7.21 -10.42 7.11
N GLY A 36 8.11 -10.18 6.17
CA GLY A 36 7.84 -10.33 4.74
C GLY A 36 7.04 -9.17 4.19
N PHE A 37 6.36 -9.37 3.05
CA PHE A 37 5.56 -8.32 2.44
C PHE A 37 4.12 -8.32 2.95
N VAL A 38 3.58 -7.14 3.22
CA VAL A 38 2.15 -6.94 3.51
C VAL A 38 1.61 -5.87 2.58
N LEU A 39 0.54 -6.17 1.87
CA LEU A 39 -0.12 -5.28 0.94
C LEU A 39 -1.55 -5.01 1.37
N TYR A 40 -1.85 -3.76 1.73
CA TYR A 40 -3.21 -3.25 1.88
C TYR A 40 -3.65 -2.57 0.58
N TYR A 41 -4.88 -2.81 0.14
CA TYR A 41 -5.44 -2.10 -1.02
C TYR A 41 -6.95 -1.93 -0.91
N THR A 42 -7.47 -0.97 -1.66
CA THR A 42 -8.92 -0.75 -1.86
C THR A 42 -9.24 -0.72 -3.35
N ASP A 43 -10.53 -0.72 -3.68
CA ASP A 43 -11.04 -0.63 -5.06
C ASP A 43 -11.17 0.83 -5.55
N GLN A 44 -10.55 1.81 -4.87
CA GLN A 44 -10.57 3.21 -5.28
C GLN A 44 -9.90 3.46 -6.65
N CYS A 45 -9.04 2.55 -7.09
CA CYS A 45 -8.30 2.66 -8.34
C CYS A 45 -8.45 1.36 -9.14
N PRO A 46 -8.94 1.38 -10.39
CA PRO A 46 -9.16 0.16 -11.18
C PRO A 46 -7.88 -0.63 -11.46
N PHE A 47 -6.71 0.01 -11.32
CA PHE A 47 -5.42 -0.66 -11.46
C PHE A 47 -5.12 -1.65 -10.33
N THR A 48 -5.69 -1.48 -9.13
CA THR A 48 -5.49 -2.44 -8.02
C THR A 48 -6.10 -3.79 -8.36
N TYR A 49 -7.31 -3.80 -8.94
CA TYR A 49 -7.98 -5.01 -9.43
C TYR A 49 -7.10 -5.79 -10.44
N TYR A 50 -6.40 -5.08 -11.32
CA TYR A 50 -5.55 -5.73 -12.33
C TYR A 50 -4.20 -6.19 -11.76
N TRP A 51 -3.52 -5.35 -10.96
CA TRP A 51 -2.14 -5.60 -10.57
C TRP A 51 -1.99 -6.41 -9.28
N VAL A 52 -2.90 -6.30 -8.33
CA VAL A 52 -2.80 -7.05 -7.06
C VAL A 52 -2.79 -8.57 -7.29
N PRO A 53 -3.70 -9.16 -8.09
CA PRO A 53 -3.65 -10.61 -8.36
C PRO A 53 -2.36 -11.06 -9.05
N ARG A 54 -1.80 -10.24 -9.93
CA ARG A 54 -0.52 -10.53 -10.61
C ARG A 54 0.67 -10.48 -9.66
N VAL A 55 0.65 -9.54 -8.71
CA VAL A 55 1.65 -9.47 -7.64
C VAL A 55 1.55 -10.69 -6.73
N GLU A 56 0.33 -11.14 -6.39
CA GLU A 56 0.12 -12.39 -5.64
C GLU A 56 0.63 -13.64 -6.37
N GLU A 57 0.33 -13.74 -7.67
CA GLU A 57 0.81 -14.83 -8.50
C GLU A 57 2.34 -14.84 -8.60
N ALA A 58 2.95 -13.68 -8.86
CA ALA A 58 4.40 -13.54 -8.89
C ALA A 58 5.03 -13.89 -7.54
N ALA A 59 4.47 -13.41 -6.42
CA ALA A 59 4.94 -13.76 -5.09
C ALA A 59 4.88 -15.28 -4.85
N ARG A 60 3.80 -15.93 -5.25
CA ARG A 60 3.65 -17.40 -5.15
C ARG A 60 4.66 -18.14 -6.02
N ALA A 61 4.83 -17.74 -7.28
CA ALA A 61 5.74 -18.38 -8.23
C ALA A 61 7.20 -18.33 -7.76
N TYR A 62 7.62 -17.19 -7.21
CA TYR A 62 8.99 -16.97 -6.71
C TYR A 62 9.15 -17.25 -5.21
N ARG A 63 8.12 -17.82 -4.55
CA ARG A 63 8.13 -18.16 -3.11
C ARG A 63 8.46 -16.96 -2.20
N VAL A 64 8.01 -15.77 -2.59
CA VAL A 64 8.12 -14.54 -1.78
C VAL A 64 6.95 -14.50 -0.79
N PRO A 65 7.19 -14.42 0.53
CA PRO A 65 6.13 -14.26 1.51
C PRO A 65 5.39 -12.93 1.31
N LEU A 66 4.11 -13.01 0.96
CA LEU A 66 3.22 -11.87 0.75
C LEU A 66 1.86 -12.13 1.40
N LYS A 67 1.43 -11.21 2.28
CA LYS A 67 0.07 -11.14 2.80
C LYS A 67 -0.68 -10.01 2.08
N VAL A 68 -1.83 -10.32 1.49
CA VAL A 68 -2.69 -9.33 0.84
C VAL A 68 -3.96 -9.13 1.66
N ILE A 69 -4.31 -7.86 1.90
CA ILE A 69 -5.45 -7.44 2.70
C ILE A 69 -6.30 -6.48 1.86
N HIS A 70 -7.44 -6.98 1.40
CA HIS A 70 -8.44 -6.19 0.70
C HIS A 70 -9.30 -5.43 1.70
N VAL A 71 -9.29 -4.10 1.60
CA VAL A 71 -10.03 -3.19 2.46
C VAL A 71 -11.34 -2.81 1.77
N THR A 72 -12.46 -3.26 2.34
CA THR A 72 -13.80 -3.15 1.72
C THR A 72 -14.79 -2.33 2.55
N SER A 73 -14.39 -1.90 3.75
CA SER A 73 -15.21 -1.07 4.65
C SER A 73 -14.49 0.19 5.08
N ARG A 74 -15.28 1.20 5.46
CA ARG A 74 -14.78 2.45 6.02
C ARG A 74 -14.00 2.21 7.30
N GLU A 75 -14.51 1.33 8.16
CA GLU A 75 -13.92 1.01 9.46
C GLU A 75 -12.53 0.39 9.27
N GLN A 76 -12.38 -0.55 8.33
CA GLN A 76 -11.07 -1.09 7.95
C GLN A 76 -10.17 -0.03 7.34
N ALA A 77 -10.67 0.80 6.42
CA ALA A 77 -9.86 1.86 5.79
C ALA A 77 -9.29 2.84 6.84
N GLN A 78 -10.09 3.17 7.85
CA GLN A 78 -9.63 4.00 8.96
C GLN A 78 -8.68 3.27 9.94
N SER A 79 -8.55 1.95 9.89
CA SER A 79 -7.59 1.19 10.71
C SER A 79 -6.31 0.81 9.96
N VAL A 80 -6.24 1.04 8.64
CA VAL A 80 -5.03 0.79 7.84
C VAL A 80 -3.86 1.59 8.41
N PRO A 81 -2.66 1.00 8.56
CA PRO A 81 -1.48 1.69 9.06
C PRO A 81 -0.80 2.55 7.98
N ALA A 82 -1.58 3.26 7.17
CA ALA A 82 -1.10 4.14 6.12
C ALA A 82 -2.13 5.25 5.85
N PRO A 83 -1.69 6.47 5.51
CA PRO A 83 -2.60 7.58 5.21
C PRO A 83 -3.28 7.45 3.84
N VAL A 84 -2.70 6.68 2.92
CA VAL A 84 -3.25 6.40 1.58
C VAL A 84 -3.62 4.91 1.51
N THR A 85 -4.91 4.62 1.39
CA THR A 85 -5.45 3.26 1.45
C THR A 85 -5.70 2.64 0.07
N THR A 86 -5.46 3.37 -1.02
CA THR A 86 -5.55 2.81 -2.37
C THR A 86 -4.60 1.63 -2.55
N TYR A 87 -3.35 1.80 -2.10
CA TYR A 87 -2.31 0.79 -2.14
C TYR A 87 -1.25 1.17 -1.11
N ALA A 88 -0.93 0.27 -0.19
CA ALA A 88 0.14 0.47 0.79
C ALA A 88 0.89 -0.85 1.00
N LEU A 89 2.15 -0.86 0.56
CA LEU A 89 3.04 -2.00 0.63
C LEU A 89 4.06 -1.79 1.74
N PHE A 90 4.21 -2.83 2.56
CA PHE A 90 5.16 -2.91 3.66
C PHE A 90 6.13 -4.06 3.41
N LYS A 91 7.32 -3.95 3.99
CA LYS A 91 8.29 -5.04 4.05
C LYS A 91 8.93 -5.07 5.44
N ASP A 92 8.87 -6.21 6.10
CA ASP A 92 9.50 -6.46 7.41
C ASP A 92 9.14 -5.38 8.44
N GLY A 93 7.83 -5.15 8.60
CA GLY A 93 7.27 -4.18 9.53
C GLY A 93 7.32 -2.71 9.10
N LYS A 94 8.03 -2.37 8.01
CA LYS A 94 8.25 -0.99 7.58
C LYS A 94 7.46 -0.64 6.34
N PHE A 95 6.92 0.58 6.29
CA PHE A 95 6.31 1.12 5.08
C PHE A 95 7.36 1.21 3.96
N LEU A 96 7.00 0.67 2.79
CA LEU A 96 7.88 0.62 1.62
C LEU A 96 7.42 1.60 0.55
N THR A 97 6.14 1.54 0.16
CA THR A 97 5.60 2.42 -0.89
C THR A 97 4.07 2.40 -0.92
N GLN A 98 3.49 3.49 -1.42
CA GLN A 98 2.07 3.58 -1.79
C GLN A 98 1.83 3.52 -3.31
N SER A 99 2.90 3.38 -4.10
CA SER A 99 2.78 3.24 -5.55
C SER A 99 2.31 1.84 -5.89
N ILE A 100 1.32 1.73 -6.77
CA ILE A 100 0.87 0.43 -7.30
C ILE A 100 2.04 -0.25 -8.00
N GLN A 101 2.33 -1.48 -7.59
CA GLN A 101 3.39 -2.29 -8.18
C GLN A 101 2.85 -3.13 -9.32
N THR A 102 3.64 -3.26 -10.39
CA THR A 102 3.50 -4.39 -11.29
C THR A 102 4.21 -5.60 -10.67
N ASP A 103 3.95 -6.80 -11.20
CA ASP A 103 4.71 -8.02 -10.91
C ASP A 103 6.24 -7.80 -10.97
N LYS A 104 6.75 -7.23 -12.06
CA LYS A 104 8.18 -6.97 -12.27
C LYS A 104 8.76 -5.99 -11.24
N LYS A 105 8.02 -4.92 -10.91
CA LYS A 105 8.47 -3.94 -9.91
C LYS A 105 8.46 -4.54 -8.51
N PHE A 106 7.44 -5.33 -8.18
CA PHE A 106 7.36 -6.05 -6.91
C PHE A 106 8.52 -7.04 -6.75
N LEU A 107 8.81 -7.87 -7.77
CA LEU A 107 9.93 -8.81 -7.73
C LEU A 107 11.27 -8.11 -7.56
N LYS A 108 11.46 -6.95 -8.20
CA LYS A 108 12.64 -6.10 -7.97
C LYS A 108 12.75 -5.64 -6.51
N LEU A 109 11.64 -5.25 -5.86
CA LEU A 109 11.62 -4.92 -4.42
C LEU A 109 11.93 -6.14 -3.54
N ALA A 110 11.58 -7.34 -4.00
CA ALA A 110 11.93 -8.60 -3.35
C ALA A 110 13.39 -9.05 -3.63
N GLY A 111 14.17 -8.29 -4.41
CA GLY A 111 15.55 -8.62 -4.75
C GLY A 111 15.71 -9.65 -5.87
N ILE A 112 14.64 -9.90 -6.64
CA ILE A 112 14.63 -10.85 -7.75
C ILE A 112 14.77 -10.08 -9.07
N GLN A 113 15.76 -10.43 -9.87
CA GLN A 113 15.92 -9.92 -11.23
C GLN A 113 15.23 -10.89 -12.19
N VAL A 114 14.19 -10.41 -12.88
CA VAL A 114 13.57 -11.14 -13.98
C VAL A 114 14.13 -10.58 -15.27
N GLU A 115 14.86 -11.39 -16.03
CA GLU A 115 15.32 -11.00 -17.37
C GLU A 115 14.11 -10.76 -18.27
N GLN A 116 14.18 -9.72 -19.10
CA GLN A 116 13.14 -9.43 -20.07
C GLN A 116 13.13 -10.56 -21.12
N CYS A 117 12.16 -11.45 -21.08
CA CYS A 117 11.71 -12.08 -22.32
C CYS A 117 11.04 -10.95 -23.11
N SER A 118 11.65 -10.56 -24.23
CA SER A 118 11.05 -9.61 -25.15
C SER A 118 9.71 -10.18 -25.59
N ASP A 119 8.62 -9.51 -25.24
CA ASP A 119 7.31 -9.76 -25.83
C ASP A 119 7.44 -9.39 -27.31
N THR A 120 7.78 -10.39 -28.13
CA THR A 120 7.68 -10.30 -29.59
C THR A 120 6.30 -10.84 -29.93
N GLU A 121 5.35 -9.93 -30.12
CA GLU A 121 4.20 -10.10 -31.02
C GLU A 121 4.07 -8.85 -31.88
#